data_AF-A0A178WJP7-F1
#
_entry.id   AF-A0A178WJP7-F1
#
_cell.length_a   1.000
_cell.length_b   1.000
_cell.length_c   1.000
_cell.angle_alpha   90.00
_cell.angle_beta   90.00
_cell.angle_gamma   90.00
#
_symmetry.space_group_name_H-M   'P 1'
#
loop_
_entity.id
_entity.type
_entity.pdbx_description
1 polymer ?
#
loop_
_entity_poly.entity_id
_entity_poly.type
_entity_poly.pdbx_seq_one_letter_code
_entity_poly.pdbx_strand_id
1 'polypeptide(L)' 'MWSVGAILFELLHGYPPFRGNNNVQVLRNIKSSTALPFSRLILQQMHPDCIDVCSRLLSINPVTRLSFDEFYKHKFLRL' A
#
# COMPACT_ATOMS: atom_id res chain seq x y z
N MET A 1 4.54 -5.39 -8.20
CA MET A 1 4.28 -5.32 -6.74
C MET A 1 3.16 -4.35 -6.34
N TRP A 2 2.81 -3.34 -7.15
CA TRP A 2 1.72 -2.40 -6.84
C TRP A 2 0.38 -3.07 -6.53
N SER A 3 -0.08 -4.00 -7.38
CA SER A 3 -1.37 -4.67 -7.20
C SER A 3 -1.44 -5.44 -5.89
N VAL A 4 -0.33 -6.05 -5.45
CA VAL A 4 -0.25 -6.75 -4.15
C VAL A 4 -0.43 -5.78 -3.00
N GLY A 5 0.24 -4.62 -3.05
CA GLY A 5 0.04 -3.57 -2.05
C GLY A 5 -1.39 -3.05 -2.00
N ALA A 6 -2.04 -2.90 -3.17
CA ALA A 6 -3.42 -2.43 -3.25
C ALA A 6 -4.40 -3.45 -2.65
N ILE A 7 -4.23 -4.74 -2.96
CA ILE A 7 -5.03 -5.83 -2.39
C ILE A 7 -4.79 -5.92 -0.88
N LEU A 8 -3.53 -5.87 -0.43
CA LEU A 8 -3.21 -5.90 1.00
C LEU A 8 -3.87 -4.72 1.73
N PHE A 9 -3.79 -3.51 1.18
CA PHE A 9 -4.46 -2.35 1.77
C PHE A 9 -5.97 -2.57 1.88
N GLU A 10 -6.60 -3.06 0.81
CA GLU A 10 -8.04 -3.29 0.77
C GLU A 10 -8.48 -4.39 1.74
N LEU A 11 -7.71 -5.46 1.92
CA LEU A 11 -7.97 -6.48 2.92
C LEU A 11 -7.91 -5.95 4.35
N LEU A 12 -7.03 -4.98 4.62
CA LEU A 12 -6.86 -4.38 5.94
C LEU A 12 -7.92 -3.31 6.26
N HIS A 13 -8.36 -2.58 5.24
CA HIS A 13 -9.21 -1.39 5.41
C HIS A 13 -10.66 -1.60 4.98
N GLY A 14 -10.93 -2.64 4.19
CA GLY A 14 -12.23 -2.87 3.55
C GLY A 14 -12.54 -1.89 2.40
N TYR A 15 -11.55 -1.13 1.92
CA TYR A 15 -11.70 -0.23 0.78
C TYR A 15 -10.38 -0.04 0.01
N PRO A 16 -10.44 0.29 -1.29
CA PRO A 16 -9.24 0.48 -2.10
C PRO A 16 -8.50 1.77 -1.70
N PRO A 17 -7.15 1.79 -1.78
CA PRO A 17 -6.34 2.93 -1.38
C PRO A 17 -6.54 4.16 -2.29
N PHE A 18 -6.89 3.96 -3.56
CA PHE A 18 -7.16 5.05 -4.49
C PHE A 18 -8.50 4.81 -5.18
N ARG A 19 -9.47 5.68 -4.91
CA ARG A 19 -10.78 5.65 -5.56
C ARG A 19 -10.77 6.54 -6.80
N GLY A 20 -11.54 6.17 -7.82
CA GLY A 20 -11.78 7.01 -8.98
C GLY A 20 -12.86 6.38 -9.85
N ASN A 21 -13.66 7.22 -10.53
CA ASN A 21 -14.74 6.74 -11.39
C ASN A 21 -14.23 6.20 -12.74
N ASN A 22 -12.95 6.40 -13.05
CA ASN A 22 -12.31 5.89 -14.25
C ASN A 22 -10.79 5.74 -14.03
N ASN A 23 -10.13 4.99 -14.93
CA ASN A 23 -8.69 4.69 -14.85
C ASN A 23 -7.81 5.95 -14.84
N VAL A 24 -8.22 7.00 -15.57
CA VAL A 24 -7.47 8.25 -15.65
C VAL A 24 -7.49 8.99 -14.31
N GLN A 25 -8.65 9.01 -13.64
CA GLN A 25 -8.83 9.64 -12.34
C GLN A 25 -8.11 8.84 -11.24
N VAL A 26 -8.13 7.51 -11.30
CA VAL A 26 -7.32 6.67 -10.41
C VAL A 26 -5.83 6.97 -10.60
N LEU A 27 -5.34 7.01 -11.84
CA LEU A 27 -3.93 7.33 -12.12
C LEU A 27 -3.54 8.73 -11.64
N ARG A 28 -4.44 9.71 -11.80
CA ARG A 28 -4.25 11.07 -11.29
C ARG A 28 -4.17 11.07 -9.76
N ASN A 29 -5.09 10.38 -9.09
CA ASN A 29 -5.13 10.28 -7.63
C ASN A 29 -3.91 9.57 -7.07
N ILE A 30 -3.41 8.55 -7.76
CA ILE A 30 -2.14 7.88 -7.42
C ILE A 30 -0.98 8.87 -7.51
N LYS A 31 -0.89 9.65 -8.60
CA LYS A 31 0.21 10.60 -8.82
C LYS A 31 0.15 11.83 -7.89
N SER A 32 -1.05 12.26 -7.50
CA SER A 32 -1.24 13.41 -6.60
C SER A 32 -1.15 13.04 -5.12
N SER A 33 -1.25 11.76 -4.79
CA SER A 33 -1.16 11.29 -3.41
C SER A 33 0.29 11.37 -2.94
N THR A 34 0.51 12.10 -1.84
CA THR A 34 1.82 12.16 -1.17
C THR A 34 1.96 11.13 -0.07
N ALA A 35 0.84 10.57 0.41
CA ALA A 35 0.80 9.55 1.45
C ALA A 35 -0.42 8.64 1.28
N LEU A 36 -0.29 7.39 1.75
CA LEU A 36 -1.39 6.45 1.77
C LEU A 36 -2.49 6.90 2.72
N PRO A 37 -3.78 6.75 2.35
CA PRO A 37 -4.91 7.19 3.15
C PRO A 37 -5.22 6.17 4.25
N PHE A 38 -4.23 5.86 5.09
CA PHE A 38 -4.44 5.01 6.25
C PHE A 38 -5.36 5.72 7.24
N SER A 39 -6.44 5.05 7.66
CA SER A 39 -7.29 5.57 8.73
C SER A 39 -6.53 5.55 10.05
N ARG A 40 -6.57 6.65 10.82
CA ARG A 40 -5.89 6.74 12.13
C ARG A 40 -6.29 5.61 13.08
N LEU A 41 -7.54 5.19 13.05
CA LEU A 41 -8.05 4.11 13.89
C LEU A 41 -7.41 2.76 13.55
N ILE A 42 -7.20 2.50 12.25
CA ILE A 42 -6.59 1.26 11.77
C ILE A 42 -5.08 1.28 12.06
N LEU A 43 -4.41 2.41 11.83
CA LEU A 43 -2.99 2.59 12.16
C LEU A 43 -2.66 2.27 13.61
N GLN A 44 -3.54 2.60 14.55
CA GLN A 44 -3.32 2.34 15.99
C GLN A 44 -3.45 0.86 16.36
N GLN A 45 -4.18 0.07 15.57
CA GLN A 45 -4.41 -1.35 15.82
C GLN A 45 -3.47 -2.25 15.00
N MET A 46 -2.81 -1.68 13.99
CA MET A 46 -1.93 -2.42 13.07
C MET A 46 -0.51 -2.53 13.60
N HIS A 47 0.11 -3.69 13.38
CA HIS A 47 1.52 -3.86 13.63
C HIS A 47 2.34 -2.94 12.70
N PRO A 48 3.39 -2.26 13.20
CA PRO A 48 4.21 -1.35 12.39
C PRO A 48 4.77 -1.98 11.10
N ASP A 49 5.16 -3.27 11.15
CA ASP A 49 5.66 -3.98 9.98
C ASP A 49 4.61 -4.15 8.87
N CYS A 50 3.32 -4.20 9.22
CA CYS A 50 2.24 -4.26 8.25
C CYS A 50 2.09 -2.93 7.50
N ILE A 51 2.24 -1.81 8.23
CA ILE A 51 2.21 -0.47 7.66
C ILE A 51 3.43 -0.26 6.76
N ASP A 52 4.62 -0.67 7.21
CA ASP A 52 5.87 -0.53 6.43
C ASP A 52 5.77 -1.30 5.11
N VAL A 53 5.42 -2.59 5.13
CA VAL A 53 5.33 -3.39 3.89
C VAL A 53 4.29 -2.81 2.93
N CYS A 54 3.13 -2.37 3.43
CA CYS A 54 2.06 -1.82 2.62
C CYS A 54 2.47 -0.48 1.98
N SER A 55 3.17 0.37 2.74
CA SER A 55 3.73 1.64 2.25
C SER A 55 4.79 1.46 1.17
N ARG A 56 5.70 0.47 1.33
CA ARG A 56 6.75 0.20 0.35
C ARG A 56 6.22 -0.46 -0.92
N LEU A 57 5.20 -1.31 -0.82
CA LEU A 57 4.53 -1.91 -1.98
C LEU A 57 3.78 -0.88 -2.83
N LEU A 58 3.16 0.10 -2.18
CA LEU A 58 2.44 1.21 -2.82
C LEU A 58 3.31 2.46 -3.02
N SER A 59 4.64 2.29 -3.08
CA SER A 59 5.54 3.39 -3.46
C SER A 59 5.29 3.81 -4.91
N ILE A 60 5.07 5.12 -5.11
CA ILE A 60 4.80 5.71 -6.43
C ILE A 60 6.01 5.52 -7.35
N ASN A 61 7.21 5.77 -6.81
CA ASN A 61 8.44 5.56 -7.55
C ASN A 61 8.72 4.04 -7.67
N PRO A 62 8.73 3.49 -8.90
CA PRO A 62 8.94 2.06 -9.10
C PRO A 62 10.34 1.59 -8.70
N VAL A 63 11.34 2.48 -8.66
CA VAL A 63 12.72 2.15 -8.28
C VAL A 63 12.83 1.91 -6.77
N THR A 64 12.13 2.69 -5.96
CA THR A 64 12.08 2.54 -4.50
C THR A 64 10.99 1.58 -4.05
N ARG A 65 10.18 1.08 -4.99
CA ARG A 65 9.10 0.15 -4.68
C ARG A 65 9.68 -1.20 -4.31
N LEU A 66 9.14 -1.78 -3.24
CA LEU A 66 9.55 -3.08 -2.74
C LEU A 66 9.57 -4.11 -3.87
N SER A 67 10.71 -4.77 -4.05
CA SER A 67 10.85 -5.89 -4.97
C SER A 67 10.19 -7.15 -4.39
N PHE A 68 10.00 -8.18 -5.22
CA PHE A 68 9.44 -9.45 -4.73
C PHE A 68 10.34 -10.13 -3.70
N ASP A 69 11.66 -10.12 -3.91
CA ASP A 69 12.63 -10.74 -3.00
C ASP A 69 12.64 -10.06 -1.62
N GLU A 70 12.63 -8.71 -1.60
CA GLU A 70 12.53 -7.95 -0.35
C GLU A 70 11.18 -8.13 0.34
N PHE A 71 10.08 -8.20 -0.44
CA PHE A 71 8.76 -8.49 0.08
C PHE A 71 8.71 -9.85 0.77
N TYR A 72 9.22 -10.88 0.12
CA TYR A 72 9.24 -12.24 0.66
C TYR A 72 10.10 -12.36 1.93
N LYS A 73 11.19 -11.58 2.02
CA LYS A 73 12.06 -11.52 3.20
C LYS A 73 11.55 -10.57 4.29
N HIS A 74 10.46 -9.86 4.05
CA HIS A 74 9.96 -8.84 4.96
C HIS A 74 9.47 -9.46 6.27
N LYS A 75 9.70 -8.76 7.39
CA LYS A 75 9.32 -9.20 8.74
C LYS A 75 7.82 -9.52 8.87
N PHE A 76 6.99 -8.81 8.11
CA PHE A 76 5.54 -9.07 8.04
C PHE A 76 5.17 -10.49 7.60
N LEU A 77 5.96 -11.10 6.70
CA LEU A 77 5.72 -12.47 6.21
C LEU A 77 6.58 -13.52 6.91
N ARG A 78 7.58 -13.10 7.69
CA ARG A 78 8.36 -14.00 8.53
C ARG A 78 7.53 -14.37 9.75
N LEU A 79 6.99 -15.59 9.74
CA LEU A 79 6.48 -16.28 10.92
C LEU A 79 7.59 -16.49 11.96
#